data_AF-X0X381-F1
#
_entry.id   AF-X0X381-F1
#
_cell.length_a   1.000
_cell.length_b   1.000
_cell.length_c   1.000
_cell.angle_alpha   90.00
_cell.angle_beta   90.00
_cell.angle_gamma   90.00
#
_symmetry.space_group_name_H-M   'P 1'
#
loop_
_entity.id
_entity.type
_entity.pdbx_description
1 polymer ?
#
loop_
_entity_poly.entity_id
_entity_poly.type
_entity_poly.pdbx_seq_one_letter_code
_entity_poly.pdbx_strand_id
1 'polypeptide(L)'
;MTKVSKNSREIKNIRKVARELISFLNLRTSPVAFKVLKKKEELGKIPGIERPRFQQLLCQMLGNVRRHKKKYGATADDMFCHHGGTCAGIMDPPLTQTKGAWFIALGMTEDPKQAAAIG
;
A
#
# COMPACT_ATOMS: atom_id res chain seq x y z
N MET A 1 -14.09 14.42 -17.68
CA MET A 1 -13.73 14.10 -16.28
C MET A 1 -15.00 13.72 -15.53
N THR A 2 -15.26 12.44 -15.29
CA THR A 2 -16.45 12.04 -14.54
C THR A 2 -16.16 12.21 -13.05
N LYS A 3 -16.66 13.30 -12.45
CA LYS A 3 -16.79 13.39 -11.00
C LYS A 3 -17.75 12.28 -10.58
N VAL A 4 -17.22 11.18 -10.05
CA VAL A 4 -18.05 10.24 -9.28
C VAL A 4 -18.29 10.91 -7.93
N SER A 5 -19.23 11.85 -7.89
CA SER A 5 -19.77 12.35 -6.63
C SER A 5 -20.70 11.27 -6.09
N LYS A 6 -20.16 10.38 -5.25
CA LYS A 6 -20.99 9.41 -4.53
C LYS A 6 -22.02 10.15 -3.70
N ASN A 7 -23.29 9.83 -3.87
CA ASN A 7 -24.34 10.45 -3.07
C ASN A 7 -24.27 9.93 -1.62
N SER A 8 -24.93 10.66 -0.70
CA SER A 8 -24.91 10.35 0.74
C SER A 8 -25.36 8.91 1.08
N ARG A 9 -26.27 8.32 0.28
CA ARG A 9 -26.77 6.96 0.47
C ARG A 9 -25.72 5.90 0.12
N GLU A 10 -24.98 6.10 -0.97
CA GLU A 10 -23.90 5.20 -1.36
C GLU A 10 -22.76 5.19 -0.33
N ILE A 11 -22.39 6.35 0.21
CA ILE A 11 -21.38 6.48 1.27
C ILE A 11 -21.84 5.74 2.54
N LYS A 12 -23.11 5.87 2.93
CA LYS A 12 -23.68 5.12 4.07
C LYS A 12 -23.60 3.62 3.85
N ASN A 13 -23.90 3.13 2.64
CA ASN A 13 -23.80 1.71 2.30
C ASN A 13 -22.35 1.21 2.36
N ILE A 14 -21.38 1.95 1.81
CA ILE A 14 -19.95 1.58 1.90
C ILE A 14 -19.50 1.49 3.36
N ARG A 15 -19.91 2.44 4.21
CA ARG A 15 -19.60 2.42 5.64
C ARG A 15 -20.26 1.26 6.37
N LYS A 16 -21.43 0.79 5.92
CA LYS A 16 -22.09 -0.40 6.46
C LYS A 16 -21.27 -1.66 6.11
N VAL A 17 -20.97 -1.86 4.83
CA VAL A 17 -20.17 -3.00 4.35
C VAL A 17 -18.79 -3.04 4.99
N ALA A 18 -18.11 -1.90 5.13
CA ALA A 18 -16.80 -1.85 5.78
C ALA A 18 -16.86 -2.29 7.26
N ARG A 19 -17.91 -1.90 7.99
CA ARG A 19 -18.11 -2.33 9.39
C ARG A 19 -18.40 -3.83 9.48
N GLU A 20 -19.22 -4.34 8.57
CA GLU A 20 -19.52 -5.78 8.48
C GLU A 20 -18.26 -6.59 8.17
N LEU A 21 -17.44 -6.17 7.21
CA LEU A 21 -16.17 -6.83 6.89
C LEU A 21 -15.20 -6.86 8.07
N ILE A 22 -15.05 -5.73 8.78
CA ILE A 22 -14.19 -5.67 9.98
C ILE A 22 -14.67 -6.65 11.04
N SER A 23 -15.99 -6.74 11.25
CA SER A 23 -16.60 -7.66 12.21
C SER A 23 -16.43 -9.13 11.81
N PHE A 24 -16.72 -9.48 10.55
CA PHE A 24 -16.66 -10.87 10.08
C PHE A 24 -15.23 -11.40 10.04
N LEU A 25 -14.27 -10.57 9.62
CA LEU A 25 -12.87 -10.97 9.48
C LEU A 25 -12.07 -10.86 10.80
N ASN A 26 -12.72 -10.41 11.88
CA ASN A 26 -12.09 -10.16 13.18
C ASN A 26 -10.75 -9.41 13.06
N LEU A 27 -10.71 -8.39 12.21
CA LEU A 27 -9.47 -7.69 11.90
C LEU A 27 -9.02 -6.93 13.14
N ARG A 28 -7.85 -7.30 13.69
CA ARG A 28 -7.17 -6.53 14.77
C ARG A 28 -6.76 -5.12 14.33
N THR A 29 -7.00 -4.77 13.07
CA THR A 29 -6.36 -3.65 12.40
C THR A 29 -7.32 -3.01 11.41
N SER A 30 -7.31 -1.68 11.32
CA SER A 30 -8.14 -0.97 10.35
C SER A 30 -7.64 -1.21 8.91
N PRO A 31 -8.54 -1.49 7.97
CA PRO A 31 -8.17 -1.62 6.56
C PRO A 31 -7.64 -0.29 6.03
N VAL A 32 -6.64 -0.36 5.14
CA VAL A 32 -6.05 0.80 4.46
C VAL A 32 -6.63 0.87 3.05
N ALA A 33 -7.22 2.01 2.70
CA ALA A 33 -7.66 2.26 1.33
C ALA A 33 -6.49 2.72 0.47
N PHE A 34 -6.34 2.11 -0.70
CA PHE A 34 -5.31 2.45 -1.68
C PHE A 34 -5.97 2.92 -2.98
N LYS A 35 -5.41 3.95 -3.62
CA LYS A 35 -5.89 4.46 -4.90
C LYS A 35 -4.72 4.92 -5.76
N VAL A 36 -4.66 4.40 -6.98
CA VAL A 36 -3.75 4.88 -8.01
C VAL A 36 -4.36 6.13 -8.66
N LEU A 37 -3.58 7.20 -8.72
CA LEU A 37 -3.96 8.46 -9.37
C LEU A 37 -3.52 8.43 -10.83
N LYS A 38 -4.23 9.15 -11.70
CA LYS A 38 -3.90 9.16 -13.14
C LYS A 38 -2.65 10.01 -13.45
N LYS A 39 -2.43 11.03 -12.62
CA LYS A 39 -1.37 12.02 -12.81
C LYS A 39 -0.76 12.36 -11.45
N LYS A 40 0.57 12.53 -11.40
CA LYS A 40 1.28 12.84 -10.15
C LYS A 40 0.83 14.16 -9.53
N GLU A 41 0.41 15.12 -10.35
CA GLU A 41 -0.04 16.45 -9.91
C GLU A 41 -1.36 16.39 -9.11
N GLU A 42 -2.11 15.28 -9.21
CA GLU A 42 -3.31 15.07 -8.40
C GLU A 42 -2.98 14.87 -6.91
N LEU A 43 -1.76 14.45 -6.58
CA LEU A 43 -1.32 14.31 -5.18
C LEU A 43 -1.41 15.63 -4.42
N GLY A 44 -0.96 16.73 -5.03
CA GLY A 44 -0.96 18.07 -4.42
C GLY A 44 -2.37 18.61 -4.12
N LYS A 45 -3.41 17.98 -4.67
CA LYS A 45 -4.81 18.36 -4.44
C LYS A 45 -5.43 17.67 -3.23
N ILE A 46 -4.73 16.72 -2.60
CA ILE A 46 -5.24 15.95 -1.46
C ILE A 46 -4.87 16.66 -0.16
N PRO A 47 -5.84 17.17 0.64
CA PRO A 47 -5.54 17.89 1.87
C PRO A 47 -4.87 17.00 2.92
N GLY A 48 -3.75 17.49 3.48
CA GLY A 48 -3.00 16.82 4.54
C GLY A 48 -2.29 15.54 4.08
N ILE A 49 -1.92 15.47 2.80
CA ILE A 49 -1.09 14.37 2.28
C ILE A 49 0.37 14.59 2.66
N GLU A 50 1.00 13.54 3.18
CA GLU A 50 2.44 13.51 3.42
C GLU A 50 3.16 12.82 2.26
N ARG A 51 4.36 13.33 1.96
CA ARG A 51 5.27 12.76 0.98
C ARG A 51 6.46 12.14 1.73
N PRO A 52 6.96 10.98 1.30
CA PRO A 52 8.17 10.41 1.87
C PRO A 52 9.36 11.35 1.62
N ARG A 53 10.25 11.51 2.62
CA ARG A 53 11.46 12.37 2.51
C ARG A 53 12.62 11.67 1.80
N PHE A 54 12.58 10.36 1.76
CA PHE A 54 13.55 9.45 1.15
C PHE A 54 12.76 8.26 0.60
N GLN A 55 13.38 7.47 -0.29
CA GLN A 55 12.70 6.30 -0.86
C GLN A 55 12.29 5.30 0.23
N GLN A 56 11.05 4.80 0.18
CA GLN A 56 10.51 3.85 1.15
C GLN A 56 9.89 2.63 0.46
N LEU A 57 9.74 1.54 1.22
CA LEU A 57 8.99 0.37 0.79
C LEU A 57 7.48 0.65 0.83
N LEU A 58 6.70 0.17 -0.14
CA LEU A 58 5.24 0.29 -0.13
C LEU A 58 4.63 -0.26 1.18
N CYS A 59 5.11 -1.41 1.65
CA CYS A 59 4.63 -2.02 2.90
C CYS A 59 4.91 -1.15 4.14
N GLN A 60 6.04 -0.42 4.16
CA GLN A 60 6.33 0.54 5.22
C GLN A 60 5.36 1.73 5.16
N MET A 61 5.09 2.27 3.97
CA MET A 61 4.13 3.36 3.80
C MET A 61 2.72 2.95 4.26
N LEU A 62 2.25 1.77 3.89
CA LEU A 62 0.95 1.23 4.35
C LEU A 62 0.94 1.06 5.88
N GLY A 63 2.04 0.59 6.46
CA GLY A 63 2.23 0.52 7.90
C GLY A 63 2.14 1.89 8.58
N ASN A 64 2.72 2.92 7.98
CA ASN A 64 2.69 4.30 8.49
C ASN A 64 1.27 4.87 8.45
N VAL A 65 0.52 4.67 7.35
CA VAL A 65 -0.90 5.06 7.26
C VAL A 65 -1.69 4.40 8.38
N ARG A 66 -1.49 3.10 8.59
CA ARG A 66 -2.22 2.33 9.61
C ARG A 66 -1.88 2.78 11.04
N ARG A 67 -0.60 2.97 11.36
CA ARG A 67 -0.13 3.28 12.73
C ARG A 67 -0.36 4.75 13.10
N HIS A 68 -0.09 5.66 12.16
CA HIS A 68 -0.13 7.10 12.44
C HIS A 68 -1.40 7.79 11.94
N LYS A 69 -2.30 7.06 11.26
CA LYS A 69 -3.54 7.60 10.68
C LYS A 69 -3.31 8.78 9.73
N LYS A 70 -2.13 8.84 9.12
CA LYS A 70 -1.72 9.87 8.17
C LYS A 70 -2.10 9.46 6.75
N LYS A 71 -2.35 10.44 5.87
CA LYS A 71 -2.50 10.21 4.44
C LYS A 71 -1.11 10.24 3.81
N TYR A 72 -0.74 9.21 3.08
CA TYR A 72 0.54 9.14 2.37
C TYR A 72 0.32 9.17 0.87
N GLY A 73 1.18 9.90 0.16
CA GLY A 73 1.21 9.97 -1.29
C GLY A 73 2.60 9.67 -1.81
N ALA A 74 2.69 8.78 -2.80
CA ALA A 74 3.96 8.37 -3.41
C ALA A 74 3.84 8.31 -4.94
N THR A 75 4.96 8.54 -5.63
CA THR A 75 5.18 8.29 -7.06
C THR A 75 6.14 7.11 -7.21
N ALA A 76 6.40 6.68 -8.44
CA ALA A 76 7.38 5.63 -8.71
C ALA A 76 8.78 6.00 -8.16
N ASP A 77 9.19 7.26 -8.28
CA ASP A 77 10.51 7.74 -7.81
C ASP A 77 10.71 7.64 -6.28
N ASP A 78 9.61 7.62 -5.52
CA ASP A 78 9.65 7.49 -4.06
C ASP A 78 9.76 6.03 -3.58
N MET A 79 9.66 5.05 -4.49
CA MET A 79 9.64 3.63 -4.15
C MET A 79 11.05 3.07 -4.11
N PHE A 80 11.42 2.49 -2.96
CA PHE A 80 12.68 1.76 -2.84
C PHE A 80 12.60 0.36 -3.47
N CYS A 81 11.44 -0.30 -3.34
CA CYS A 81 11.28 -1.68 -3.78
C CYS A 81 10.40 -1.79 -5.02
N HIS A 82 10.95 -2.40 -6.07
CA HIS A 82 10.27 -2.65 -7.33
C HIS A 82 9.03 -3.54 -7.15
N HIS A 83 9.11 -4.57 -6.30
CA HIS A 83 7.95 -5.43 -6.00
C HIS A 83 6.78 -4.63 -5.41
N GLY A 84 7.07 -3.70 -4.49
CA GLY A 84 6.08 -2.77 -3.96
C GLY A 84 5.48 -1.89 -5.05
N GLY A 85 6.32 -1.30 -5.92
CA GLY A 85 5.85 -0.51 -7.06
C GLY A 85 4.95 -1.29 -8.03
N THR A 86 5.30 -2.55 -8.30
CA THR A 86 4.50 -3.47 -9.10
C THR A 86 3.16 -3.80 -8.43
N CYS A 87 3.13 -4.12 -7.14
CA CYS A 87 1.89 -4.35 -6.39
C CYS A 87 0.98 -3.12 -6.37
N ALA A 88 1.56 -1.92 -6.34
CA ALA A 88 0.84 -0.65 -6.43
C ALA A 88 0.37 -0.33 -7.87
N GLY A 89 0.80 -1.08 -8.88
CA GLY A 89 0.47 -0.84 -10.28
C GLY A 89 1.10 0.43 -10.85
N ILE A 90 2.24 0.87 -10.29
CA ILE A 90 2.97 2.08 -10.74
C ILE A 90 4.31 1.75 -11.40
N MET A 91 4.70 0.47 -11.42
CA MET A 91 5.87 -0.07 -12.09
C MET A 91 5.50 -1.41 -12.74
N ASP A 92 6.16 -1.76 -13.84
CA ASP A 92 6.04 -3.10 -14.41
C ASP A 92 6.71 -4.14 -13.49
N PRO A 93 6.35 -5.43 -13.54
CA PRO A 93 7.12 -6.48 -12.89
C PRO A 93 8.41 -6.76 -13.70
N PRO A 94 9.59 -6.90 -13.07
CA PRO A 94 10.77 -7.43 -13.74
C PRO A 94 10.60 -8.94 -13.97
N LEU A 95 11.30 -9.49 -14.97
CA LEU A 95 11.19 -10.91 -15.37
C LEU A 95 11.44 -11.89 -14.21
N THR A 96 12.29 -11.52 -13.25
CA THR A 96 12.59 -12.36 -12.08
C THR A 96 11.39 -12.49 -11.15
N GLN A 97 10.50 -11.49 -11.06
CA GLN A 97 9.29 -11.59 -10.24
C GLN A 97 8.19 -12.42 -10.91
N THR A 98 8.18 -12.52 -12.24
CA THR A 98 7.16 -13.30 -12.96
C THR A 98 7.50 -14.78 -13.08
N LYS A 99 8.79 -15.12 -13.05
CA LYS A 99 9.29 -16.51 -13.20
C LYS A 99 9.96 -17.08 -11.95
N GLY A 100 10.29 -16.24 -10.97
CA GLY A 100 10.99 -16.64 -9.76
C GLY A 100 10.07 -17.21 -8.67
N ALA A 101 10.69 -17.72 -7.61
CA ALA A 101 10.01 -18.11 -6.38
C ALA A 101 10.31 -17.10 -5.26
N TRP A 102 9.40 -16.99 -4.29
CA TRP A 102 9.55 -16.12 -3.12
C TRP A 102 9.28 -16.91 -1.84
N PHE A 103 9.96 -16.53 -0.76
CA PHE A 103 9.67 -17.01 0.59
C PHE A 103 9.67 -15.81 1.56
N ILE A 104 8.90 -15.90 2.64
CA ILE A 104 8.84 -14.89 3.71
C ILE A 104 8.93 -15.64 5.03
N ALA A 105 9.87 -15.25 5.89
CA ALA A 105 10.05 -15.83 7.22
C ALA A 105 10.16 -14.73 8.29
N LEU A 106 9.71 -15.04 9.49
CA LEU A 106 9.94 -14.22 10.68
C LEU A 106 11.33 -14.56 11.22
N GLY A 107 12.15 -13.56 11.60
CA GLY A 107 13.46 -13.82 12.21
C GLY A 107 14.52 -14.31 11.23
N MET A 108 14.51 -13.84 9.98
CA MET A 108 15.49 -14.24 8.94
C MET A 108 16.98 -14.08 9.33
N THR A 109 17.28 -13.28 10.35
CA THR A 109 18.63 -13.09 10.90
C THR A 109 19.01 -14.12 11.97
N GLU A 110 18.07 -14.96 12.41
CA GLU A 110 18.24 -15.88 13.54
C GLU A 110 18.63 -17.31 13.09
N ASP A 111 18.39 -17.66 11.83
CA ASP A 111 18.85 -18.91 11.21
C ASP A 111 19.96 -18.62 10.17
N PRO A 112 21.22 -19.03 10.40
CA PRO A 112 22.34 -18.81 9.50
C PRO A 112 22.10 -19.33 8.07
N LYS A 113 21.30 -20.38 7.89
CA LYS A 113 20.96 -20.92 6.56
C LYS A 113 19.97 -20.03 5.81
N GLN A 114 19.07 -19.37 6.55
CA GLN A 114 18.13 -18.41 5.98
C GLN A 114 18.82 -17.08 5.69
N ALA A 115 19.75 -16.64 6.54
CA ALA A 115 20.58 -15.45 6.30
C ALA A 115 21.44 -15.60 5.03
N ALA A 116 22.04 -16.77 4.81
CA ALA A 116 22.82 -17.08 3.61
C ALA A 116 21.98 -17.11 2.32
N ALA A 117 20.65 -17.30 2.42
CA ALA A 117 19.74 -17.31 1.27
C ALA A 117 19.30 -15.90 0.82
N ILE A 118 19.68 -14.84 1.55
CA ILE A 118 19.35 -13.45 1.23
C ILE A 118 20.38 -12.83 0.28
N GLY A 119 21.59 -13.42 0.18
CA GLY A 119 22.70 -12.91 -0.62
C GLY A 119 23.47 -11.82 0.11
#